data_AF-A0A973Q0N2-F1
#
_entry.id   AF-A0A973Q0N2-F1
#
_cell.length_a   1.000
_cell.length_b   1.000
_cell.length_c   1.000
_cell.angle_alpha   90.00
_cell.angle_beta   90.00
_cell.angle_gamma   90.00
#
_symmetry.space_group_name_H-M   'P 1'
#
loop_
_entity.id
_entity.type
_entity.pdbx_description
1 polymer ?
#
loop_
_entity_poly.entity_id
_entity_poly.type
_entity_poly.pdbx_seq_one_letter_code
_entity_poly.pdbx_strand_id
1 'polypeptide(L)'
;TAPGGDGPVSGEAFGTASGVGLEAARRALRVTRTPGFEPLEEAPYVAAFTPVANIAVGEDTPWGVAAELERLLPGTETATYRSCDVEETAGAGDPDGTLGFTTRVLAAAGERRIVAVVRDVHRHAWMAAALAGLVAARPGTVVVEMGVPQAPPTGALHLATHGAARVCGEAAAEAIVSAR
;
A
#
# COMPACT_ATOMS: atom_id res chain seq x y z
N THR A 1 -22.72 -13.41 61.72
CA THR A 1 -22.42 -14.09 60.44
C THR A 1 -22.56 -13.06 59.34
N ALA A 2 -21.46 -12.78 58.64
CA ALA A 2 -21.30 -11.63 57.73
C ALA A 2 -22.02 -11.80 56.38
N PRO A 3 -22.33 -10.71 55.65
CA PRO A 3 -22.71 -10.77 54.25
C PRO A 3 -21.46 -10.86 53.35
N GLY A 4 -21.50 -11.76 52.36
CA GLY A 4 -20.45 -11.90 51.34
C GLY A 4 -20.47 -10.73 50.36
N GLY A 5 -19.34 -10.05 50.21
CA GLY A 5 -19.13 -9.03 49.20
C GLY A 5 -18.67 -9.67 47.89
N ASP A 6 -19.45 -9.46 46.85
CA ASP A 6 -19.05 -9.71 45.47
C ASP A 6 -18.26 -8.48 45.01
N GLY A 7 -16.92 -8.57 45.07
CA GLY A 7 -16.04 -7.51 44.61
C GLY A 7 -16.00 -7.49 43.08
N PRO A 8 -16.03 -6.31 42.42
CA PRO A 8 -15.85 -6.25 40.99
C PRO A 8 -14.43 -6.70 40.65
N VAL A 9 -14.33 -7.79 39.88
CA VAL A 9 -13.10 -8.18 39.20
C VAL A 9 -12.69 -7.03 38.27
N SER A 10 -11.70 -6.27 38.70
CA SER A 10 -11.10 -5.22 37.90
C SER A 10 -10.40 -5.89 36.73
N GLY A 11 -10.95 -5.74 35.52
CA GLY A 11 -10.37 -6.26 34.30
C GLY A 11 -8.99 -5.63 34.07
N GLU A 12 -7.94 -6.41 34.23
CA GLU A 12 -6.57 -6.03 33.93
C GLU A 12 -6.42 -5.71 32.43
N ALA A 13 -6.20 -4.42 32.18
CA ALA A 13 -5.51 -3.78 31.06
C ALA A 13 -5.39 -4.53 29.71
N PHE A 14 -6.11 -4.01 28.70
CA PHE A 14 -5.86 -4.22 27.25
C PHE A 14 -4.54 -3.59 26.74
N GLY A 15 -3.47 -3.60 27.56
CA GLY A 15 -2.17 -2.98 27.26
C GLY A 15 -1.25 -3.79 26.35
N THR A 16 -1.58 -5.04 26.04
CA THR A 16 -0.78 -5.96 25.20
C THR A 16 -1.39 -6.28 23.84
N ALA A 17 -2.68 -5.96 23.62
CA ALA A 17 -3.40 -6.30 22.39
C ALA A 17 -2.99 -5.45 21.17
N SER A 18 -2.51 -4.21 21.38
CA SER A 18 -2.14 -3.30 20.29
C SER A 18 -0.86 -3.73 19.56
N GLY A 19 0.14 -4.24 20.28
CA GLY A 19 1.42 -4.69 19.71
C GLY A 19 1.35 -6.03 18.97
N VAL A 20 0.47 -6.94 19.42
CA VAL A 20 0.33 -8.28 18.83
C VAL A 20 -0.12 -8.20 17.36
N GLY A 21 -1.01 -7.27 17.02
CA GLY A 21 -1.46 -7.07 15.64
C GLY A 21 -0.33 -6.63 14.70
N LEU A 22 0.53 -5.71 15.15
CA LEU A 22 1.67 -5.25 14.37
C LEU A 22 2.74 -6.34 14.23
N GLU A 23 3.03 -7.07 15.31
CA GLU A 23 3.98 -8.18 15.27
C GLU A 23 3.50 -9.29 14.32
N ALA A 24 2.20 -9.62 14.33
CA ALA A 24 1.61 -10.54 13.37
C ALA A 24 1.72 -10.01 11.94
N ALA A 25 1.49 -8.72 11.71
CA ALA A 25 1.62 -8.09 10.39
C ALA A 25 3.07 -8.16 9.87
N ARG A 26 4.07 -7.86 10.70
CA ARG A 26 5.49 -8.00 10.36
C ARG A 26 5.85 -9.42 9.98
N ARG A 27 5.38 -10.42 10.73
CA ARG A 27 5.63 -11.84 10.45
C ARG A 27 4.93 -12.34 9.18
N ALA A 28 3.75 -11.80 8.88
CA ALA A 28 2.97 -12.16 7.69
C ALA A 28 3.47 -11.49 6.41
N LEU A 29 4.28 -10.43 6.52
CA LEU A 29 4.79 -9.69 5.39
C LEU A 29 5.71 -10.56 4.54
N ARG A 30 5.34 -10.76 3.27
CA ARG A 30 6.20 -11.44 2.30
C ARG A 30 6.93 -10.41 1.46
N VAL A 31 8.26 -10.50 1.46
CA VAL A 31 9.17 -9.58 0.79
C VAL A 31 9.82 -10.29 -0.40
N THR A 32 9.70 -9.71 -1.59
CA THR A 32 10.42 -10.16 -2.80
C THR A 32 11.21 -8.97 -3.34
N ARG A 33 12.55 -9.06 -3.36
CA ARG A 33 13.45 -7.97 -3.79
C ARG A 33 14.27 -8.42 -4.98
N THR A 34 14.48 -7.49 -5.91
CA THR A 34 15.50 -7.64 -6.96
C THR A 34 16.90 -7.41 -6.36
N PRO A 35 17.96 -8.02 -6.92
CA PRO A 35 19.32 -7.74 -6.50
C PRO A 35 19.65 -6.25 -6.63
N GLY A 36 20.25 -5.67 -5.58
CA GLY A 36 20.63 -4.24 -5.55
C GLY A 36 19.49 -3.27 -5.19
N PHE A 37 18.34 -3.77 -4.73
CA PHE A 37 17.35 -2.89 -4.09
C PHE A 37 17.91 -2.33 -2.78
N GLU A 38 17.99 -0.99 -2.71
CA GLU A 38 18.31 -0.25 -1.48
C GLU A 38 17.02 0.32 -0.85
N PRO A 39 16.92 0.34 0.49
CA PRO A 39 15.83 1.01 1.19
C PRO A 39 15.68 2.48 0.80
N LEU A 40 14.46 3.00 0.92
CA LEU A 40 14.20 4.40 0.63
C LEU A 40 14.67 5.29 1.79
N GLU A 41 15.50 6.27 1.47
CA GLU A 41 16.00 7.30 2.40
C GLU A 41 15.38 8.69 2.14
N GLU A 42 14.72 8.86 0.99
CA GLU A 42 14.06 10.11 0.57
C GLU A 42 12.56 9.89 0.36
N ALA A 43 11.79 10.96 0.54
CA ALA A 43 10.34 10.95 0.39
C ALA A 43 9.87 10.44 -0.98
N PRO A 44 9.15 9.30 -1.04
CA PRO A 44 8.61 8.79 -2.29
C PRO A 44 7.35 9.51 -2.76
N TYR A 45 6.94 9.18 -3.98
CA TYR A 45 5.59 9.38 -4.45
C TYR A 45 4.78 8.09 -4.30
N VAL A 46 3.68 8.13 -3.55
CA VAL A 46 2.80 6.98 -3.32
C VAL A 46 1.62 7.03 -4.30
N ALA A 47 1.55 6.06 -5.19
CA ALA A 47 0.46 5.90 -6.14
C ALA A 47 -0.49 4.80 -5.64
N ALA A 48 -1.62 5.18 -5.04
CA ALA A 48 -2.57 4.25 -4.44
C ALA A 48 -3.69 3.88 -5.42
N PHE A 49 -3.77 2.61 -5.81
CA PHE A 49 -4.75 2.10 -6.77
C PHE A 49 -5.91 1.49 -6.00
N THR A 50 -7.05 2.19 -5.93
CA THR A 50 -8.22 1.75 -5.15
C THR A 50 -9.23 0.97 -6.00
N PRO A 51 -9.70 -0.20 -5.56
CA PRO A 51 -10.67 -0.99 -6.33
C PRO A 51 -12.11 -0.45 -6.25
N VAL A 52 -12.40 0.52 -5.36
CA VAL A 52 -13.78 0.92 -5.07
C VAL A 52 -14.01 2.42 -5.16
N ALA A 53 -15.08 2.79 -5.87
CA ALA A 53 -15.79 4.07 -5.73
C ALA A 53 -17.00 3.86 -4.80
N ASN A 54 -16.78 3.74 -3.49
CA ASN A 54 -17.90 3.60 -2.56
C ASN A 54 -18.17 4.92 -1.83
N ILE A 55 -19.30 5.53 -2.17
CA ILE A 55 -19.90 6.69 -1.48
C ILE A 55 -20.02 6.49 0.05
N ALA A 56 -20.00 5.24 0.52
CA ALA A 56 -20.11 4.87 1.94
C ALA A 56 -18.79 4.90 2.73
N VAL A 57 -17.64 4.98 2.05
CA VAL A 57 -16.32 5.20 2.66
C VAL A 57 -15.87 6.53 2.12
N GLY A 58 -16.06 7.60 2.89
CA GLY A 58 -15.56 8.92 2.50
C GLY A 58 -14.09 8.83 2.08
N GLU A 59 -13.65 9.76 1.23
CA GLU A 59 -12.25 9.86 0.79
C GLU A 59 -11.25 9.96 1.96
N ASP A 60 -11.77 10.19 3.17
CA ASP A 60 -11.06 10.47 4.41
C ASP A 60 -10.58 9.26 5.20
N THR A 61 -10.92 8.00 4.85
CA THR A 61 -10.33 6.85 5.60
C THR A 61 -8.98 6.49 4.99
N PRO A 62 -7.85 6.90 5.59
CA PRO A 62 -6.55 6.67 4.99
C PRO A 62 -6.25 5.17 5.07
N TRP A 63 -5.98 4.56 3.93
CA TRP A 63 -5.55 3.17 3.82
C TRP A 63 -4.21 3.10 3.07
N GLY A 64 -3.54 1.95 3.12
CA GLY A 64 -2.23 1.80 2.48
C GLY A 64 -1.08 2.22 3.39
N VAL A 65 0.03 2.63 2.77
CA VAL A 65 1.30 2.96 3.45
C VAL A 65 1.58 4.46 3.53
N ALA A 66 0.79 5.29 2.84
CA ALA A 66 1.06 6.71 2.64
C ALA A 66 1.29 7.47 3.95
N ALA A 67 0.37 7.35 4.91
CA ALA A 67 0.48 8.05 6.20
C ALA A 67 1.70 7.62 7.03
N GLU A 68 2.08 6.34 6.95
CA GLU A 68 3.25 5.82 7.66
C GLU A 68 4.55 6.24 6.96
N LEU A 69 4.56 6.30 5.63
CA LEU A 69 5.70 6.81 4.87
C LEU A 69 5.88 8.32 5.07
N GLU A 70 4.82 9.12 5.15
CA GLU A 70 4.93 10.55 5.49
C GLU A 70 5.52 10.76 6.90
N ARG A 71 5.17 9.88 7.85
CA ARG A 71 5.74 9.93 9.20
C ARG A 71 7.23 9.56 9.22
N LEU A 72 7.66 8.61 8.38
CA LEU A 72 9.04 8.12 8.34
C LEU A 72 9.94 8.95 7.42
N LEU A 73 9.40 9.48 6.33
CA LEU A 73 10.05 10.24 5.29
C LEU A 73 9.19 11.47 4.95
N PRO A 74 9.27 12.56 5.76
CA PRO A 74 8.45 13.75 5.57
C PRO A 74 8.58 14.37 4.18
N GLY A 75 7.45 14.76 3.59
CA GLY A 75 7.36 15.23 2.20
C GLY A 75 6.96 14.14 1.20
N THR A 76 6.50 12.99 1.70
CA THR A 76 5.91 11.92 0.90
C THR A 76 4.60 12.43 0.30
N GLU A 77 4.56 12.50 -1.02
CA GLU A 77 3.34 12.88 -1.74
C GLU A 77 2.53 11.64 -2.09
N THR A 78 1.19 11.76 -2.13
CA THR A 78 0.30 10.65 -2.45
C THR A 78 -0.80 11.09 -3.40
N ALA A 79 -1.13 10.24 -4.37
CA ALA A 79 -2.38 10.34 -5.11
C ALA A 79 -3.12 9.00 -5.11
N THR A 80 -4.44 9.07 -5.21
CA THR A 80 -5.31 7.91 -5.35
C THR A 80 -5.81 7.84 -6.78
N TYR A 81 -5.76 6.64 -7.36
CA TYR A 81 -6.19 6.35 -8.72
C TYR A 81 -7.22 5.23 -8.73
N ARG A 82 -8.15 5.31 -9.66
CA ARG A 82 -9.31 4.46 -9.89
C ARG A 82 -9.33 4.00 -11.35
N SER A 83 -10.23 3.08 -11.68
CA SER A 83 -10.41 2.64 -13.08
C SER A 83 -10.80 3.79 -14.01
N CYS A 84 -11.64 4.72 -13.56
CA CYS A 84 -12.06 5.87 -14.36
C CYS A 84 -10.89 6.79 -14.75
N ASP A 85 -9.86 6.90 -13.91
CA ASP A 85 -8.67 7.67 -14.24
C ASP A 85 -7.95 7.08 -15.46
N VAL A 86 -7.94 5.75 -15.62
CA VAL A 86 -7.36 5.08 -16.79
C VAL A 86 -8.24 5.30 -18.02
N GLU A 87 -9.55 5.13 -17.87
CA GLU A 87 -10.54 5.32 -18.94
C GLU A 87 -10.49 6.75 -19.51
N GLU A 88 -10.31 7.76 -18.66
CA GLU A 88 -10.16 9.16 -19.07
C GLU A 88 -8.91 9.45 -19.90
N THR A 89 -7.90 8.57 -19.85
CA THR A 89 -6.70 8.69 -20.68
C THR A 89 -6.76 7.94 -22.00
N ALA A 90 -7.85 7.21 -22.26
CA ALA A 90 -8.01 6.47 -23.49
C ALA A 90 -8.09 7.40 -24.72
N GLY A 91 -7.51 6.94 -25.84
CA GLY A 91 -7.50 7.68 -27.10
C GLY A 91 -7.16 6.81 -28.29
N ALA A 92 -7.16 7.40 -29.50
CA ALA A 92 -7.01 6.64 -30.75
C ALA A 92 -5.70 5.81 -30.84
N GLY A 93 -4.64 6.22 -30.14
CA GLY A 93 -3.36 5.50 -30.07
C GLY A 93 -3.14 4.69 -28.78
N ASP A 94 -4.07 4.74 -27.84
CA ASP A 94 -4.04 4.05 -26.55
C ASP A 94 -5.48 3.78 -26.10
N PRO A 95 -6.19 2.83 -26.77
CA PRO A 95 -7.62 2.63 -26.55
C PRO A 95 -7.95 2.15 -25.13
N ASP A 96 -6.99 1.53 -24.45
CA ASP A 96 -7.12 1.05 -23.07
C ASP A 96 -6.64 2.09 -22.05
N GLY A 97 -6.15 3.26 -22.49
CA GLY A 97 -5.67 4.37 -21.65
C GLY A 97 -4.44 4.07 -20.79
N THR A 98 -3.84 2.88 -20.90
CA THR A 98 -2.80 2.46 -19.96
C THR A 98 -1.50 3.26 -20.12
N LEU A 99 -1.15 3.65 -21.34
CA LEU A 99 0.03 4.46 -21.62
C LEU A 99 -0.16 5.91 -21.13
N GLY A 100 -1.31 6.51 -21.41
CA GLY A 100 -1.68 7.83 -20.94
C GLY A 100 -1.72 7.90 -19.41
N PHE A 101 -2.33 6.90 -18.77
CA PHE A 101 -2.34 6.76 -17.32
C PHE A 101 -0.92 6.66 -16.74
N THR A 102 -0.08 5.79 -17.30
CA THR A 102 1.31 5.63 -16.87
C THR A 102 2.07 6.96 -16.96
N THR A 103 1.89 7.69 -18.06
CA THR A 103 2.51 9.01 -18.26
C THR A 103 2.04 10.02 -17.20
N ARG A 104 0.74 10.02 -16.87
CA ARG A 104 0.17 10.87 -15.82
C ARG A 104 0.79 10.57 -14.45
N VAL A 105 0.90 9.30 -14.06
CA VAL A 105 1.50 8.89 -12.79
C VAL A 105 2.98 9.30 -12.73
N LEU A 106 3.74 9.09 -13.80
CA LEU A 106 5.15 9.48 -13.88
C LEU A 106 5.33 11.00 -13.77
N ALA A 107 4.46 11.78 -14.43
CA ALA A 107 4.48 13.24 -14.36
C ALA A 107 4.19 13.73 -12.93
N ALA A 108 3.21 13.13 -12.25
CA ALA A 108 2.90 13.47 -10.87
C ALA A 108 4.03 13.08 -9.89
N ALA A 109 4.71 11.95 -10.14
CA ALA A 109 5.83 11.51 -9.32
C ALA A 109 7.10 12.35 -9.51
N GLY A 110 7.28 12.98 -10.68
CA GLY A 110 8.52 13.64 -11.06
C GLY A 110 9.70 12.66 -10.98
N GLU A 111 10.80 13.08 -10.36
CA GLU A 111 12.00 12.25 -10.17
C GLU A 111 11.91 11.30 -8.96
N ARG A 112 10.86 11.39 -8.14
CA ARG A 112 10.75 10.61 -6.91
C ARG A 112 10.62 9.11 -7.20
N ARG A 113 11.13 8.29 -6.27
CA ARG A 113 10.85 6.85 -6.27
C ARG A 113 9.35 6.63 -6.09
N ILE A 114 8.80 5.69 -6.86
CA ILE A 114 7.37 5.39 -6.80
C ILE A 114 7.13 4.19 -5.89
N VAL A 115 6.15 4.35 -4.99
CA VAL A 115 5.55 3.26 -4.21
C VAL A 115 4.13 3.07 -4.72
N ALA A 116 3.92 2.04 -5.55
CA ALA A 116 2.61 1.66 -6.06
C ALA A 116 1.90 0.77 -5.03
N VAL A 117 0.79 1.26 -4.46
CA VAL A 117 -0.02 0.53 -3.48
C VAL A 117 -1.25 -0.01 -4.20
N VAL A 118 -1.44 -1.31 -4.15
CA VAL A 118 -2.52 -1.99 -4.86
C VAL A 118 -3.29 -2.90 -3.93
N ARG A 119 -4.51 -3.23 -4.30
CA ARG A 119 -5.34 -4.15 -3.53
C ARG A 119 -5.96 -5.21 -4.40
N ASP A 120 -5.75 -6.47 -4.03
CA ASP A 120 -6.36 -7.63 -4.70
C ASP A 120 -6.16 -7.59 -6.23
N VAL A 121 -4.93 -7.36 -6.71
CA VAL A 121 -4.59 -7.12 -8.14
C VAL A 121 -5.21 -8.17 -9.06
N HIS A 122 -5.21 -9.43 -8.63
CA HIS A 122 -5.81 -10.56 -9.33
C HIS A 122 -7.29 -10.38 -9.69
N ARG A 123 -8.01 -9.44 -9.07
CA ARG A 123 -9.43 -9.14 -9.32
C ARG A 123 -9.64 -7.93 -10.23
N HIS A 124 -8.59 -7.16 -10.53
CA HIS A 124 -8.69 -5.86 -11.18
C HIS A 124 -7.70 -5.75 -12.34
N ALA A 125 -8.16 -6.09 -13.54
CA ALA A 125 -7.34 -6.06 -14.76
C ALA A 125 -6.68 -4.69 -15.01
N TRP A 126 -7.38 -3.59 -14.72
CA TRP A 126 -6.83 -2.24 -14.86
C TRP A 126 -5.61 -2.02 -13.95
N MET A 127 -5.61 -2.55 -12.72
CA MET A 127 -4.48 -2.44 -11.80
C MET A 127 -3.29 -3.24 -12.30
N ALA A 128 -3.54 -4.44 -12.82
CA ALA A 128 -2.49 -5.30 -13.38
C ALA A 128 -1.82 -4.63 -14.59
N ALA A 129 -2.61 -4.06 -15.50
CA ALA A 129 -2.11 -3.33 -16.67
C ALA A 129 -1.35 -2.06 -16.26
N ALA A 130 -1.91 -1.26 -15.36
CA ALA A 130 -1.28 -0.05 -14.84
C ALA A 130 0.04 -0.34 -14.12
N LEU A 131 0.09 -1.37 -13.27
CA LEU A 131 1.33 -1.80 -12.62
C LEU A 131 2.38 -2.26 -13.63
N ALA A 132 1.99 -3.04 -14.64
CA ALA A 132 2.91 -3.51 -15.67
C ALA A 132 3.52 -2.34 -16.45
N GLY A 133 2.69 -1.38 -16.88
CA GLY A 133 3.15 -0.17 -17.56
C GLY A 133 4.09 0.67 -16.69
N LEU A 134 3.71 0.89 -15.43
CA LEU A 134 4.49 1.69 -14.49
C LEU A 134 5.84 1.07 -14.15
N VAL A 135 5.89 -0.24 -13.87
CA VAL A 135 7.13 -0.96 -13.58
C VAL A 135 8.02 -1.01 -14.82
N ALA A 136 7.46 -1.19 -16.02
CA ALA A 136 8.22 -1.16 -17.26
C ALA A 136 8.88 0.21 -17.49
N ALA A 137 8.15 1.30 -17.22
CA ALA A 137 8.67 2.66 -17.39
C ALA A 137 9.63 3.10 -16.28
N ARG A 138 9.41 2.64 -15.04
CA ARG A 138 10.26 2.92 -13.87
C ARG A 138 10.56 1.61 -13.11
N PRO A 139 11.56 0.82 -13.54
CA PRO A 139 11.90 -0.47 -12.94
C PRO A 139 12.20 -0.42 -11.44
N GLY A 140 12.64 0.74 -10.93
CA GLY A 140 12.87 1.01 -9.51
C GLY A 140 11.59 1.15 -8.66
N THR A 141 10.41 0.93 -9.21
CA THR A 141 9.12 1.01 -8.49
C THR A 141 9.03 -0.03 -7.39
N VAL A 142 8.59 0.40 -6.21
CA VAL A 142 8.20 -0.45 -5.08
C VAL A 142 6.71 -0.78 -5.22
N VAL A 143 6.33 -2.04 -5.06
CA VAL A 143 4.93 -2.48 -5.12
C VAL A 143 4.50 -3.01 -3.75
N VAL A 144 3.42 -2.47 -3.21
CA VAL A 144 2.78 -2.95 -1.99
C VAL A 144 1.43 -3.54 -2.35
N GLU A 145 1.34 -4.87 -2.41
CA GLU A 145 0.08 -5.58 -2.62
C GLU A 145 -0.59 -5.90 -1.29
N MET A 146 -1.74 -5.25 -1.08
CA MET A 146 -2.60 -5.47 0.07
C MET A 146 -3.79 -6.37 -0.29
N GLY A 147 -4.31 -7.11 0.69
CA GLY A 147 -5.36 -8.11 0.46
C GLY A 147 -4.78 -9.49 0.17
N VAL A 148 -5.30 -10.20 -0.83
CA VAL A 148 -4.89 -11.58 -1.17
C VAL A 148 -3.90 -11.58 -2.34
N PRO A 149 -2.61 -11.86 -2.11
CA PRO A 149 -1.56 -11.78 -3.13
C PRO A 149 -1.55 -13.03 -4.02
N GLN A 150 -2.33 -13.01 -5.11
CA GLN A 150 -2.35 -14.09 -6.10
C GLN A 150 -1.61 -13.76 -7.40
N ALA A 151 -1.32 -12.48 -7.65
CA ALA A 151 -0.53 -12.07 -8.81
C ALA A 151 0.96 -12.38 -8.59
N PRO A 152 1.74 -12.66 -9.66
CA PRO A 152 3.19 -12.77 -9.54
C PRO A 152 3.81 -11.45 -9.04
N PRO A 153 4.84 -11.50 -8.17
CA PRO A 153 5.52 -10.30 -7.69
C PRO A 153 6.21 -9.55 -8.83
N THR A 154 6.21 -8.22 -8.75
CA THR A 154 6.76 -7.31 -9.76
C THR A 154 7.35 -6.05 -9.12
N GLY A 155 8.18 -5.31 -9.86
CA GLY A 155 8.93 -4.15 -9.36
C GLY A 155 10.27 -4.51 -8.71
N ALA A 156 11.01 -3.49 -8.28
CA ALA A 156 12.30 -3.66 -7.62
C ALA A 156 12.18 -4.26 -6.22
N LEU A 157 11.08 -3.94 -5.53
CA LEU A 157 10.63 -4.50 -4.26
C LEU A 157 9.13 -4.77 -4.37
N HIS A 158 8.70 -5.99 -4.07
CA HIS A 158 7.31 -6.38 -3.94
C HIS A 158 7.02 -6.84 -2.51
N LEU A 159 6.07 -6.19 -1.86
CA LEU A 159 5.60 -6.46 -0.51
C LEU A 159 4.15 -6.97 -0.56
N ALA A 160 3.93 -8.20 -0.10
CA ALA A 160 2.59 -8.75 0.04
C ALA A 160 2.20 -8.82 1.52
N THR A 161 1.17 -8.07 1.91
CA THR A 161 0.82 -7.84 3.32
C THR A 161 -0.23 -8.81 3.88
N HIS A 162 -0.89 -9.61 3.02
CA HIS A 162 -1.96 -10.55 3.38
C HIS A 162 -3.16 -9.90 4.12
N GLY A 163 -3.29 -8.58 4.05
CA GLY A 163 -4.33 -7.82 4.73
C GLY A 163 -4.23 -6.32 4.45
N ALA A 164 -5.28 -5.56 4.76
CA ALA A 164 -5.36 -4.12 4.50
C ALA A 164 -5.60 -3.28 5.78
N ALA A 165 -5.32 -3.86 6.95
CA ALA A 165 -5.42 -3.14 8.22
C ALA A 165 -4.30 -2.10 8.37
N ARG A 166 -4.47 -1.10 9.24
CA ARG A 166 -3.46 -0.06 9.51
C ARG A 166 -2.08 -0.65 9.81
N VAL A 167 -2.02 -1.67 10.66
CA VAL A 167 -0.77 -2.37 11.03
C VAL A 167 -0.08 -3.08 9.85
N CYS A 168 -0.83 -3.46 8.80
CA CYS A 168 -0.26 -4.00 7.57
C CYS A 168 0.49 -2.91 6.79
N GLY A 169 -0.09 -1.69 6.75
CA GLY A 169 0.56 -0.52 6.17
C GLY A 169 1.81 -0.12 6.94
N GLU A 170 1.75 -0.15 8.26
CA GLU A 170 2.89 0.13 9.15
C GLU A 170 4.05 -0.86 8.92
N ALA A 171 3.78 -2.16 8.93
CA ALA A 171 4.79 -3.19 8.65
C ALA A 171 5.40 -3.06 7.25
N ALA A 172 4.60 -2.73 6.24
CA ALA A 172 5.10 -2.51 4.89
C ALA A 172 5.98 -1.26 4.79
N ALA A 173 5.58 -0.14 5.40
CA ALA A 173 6.37 1.09 5.43
C ALA A 173 7.74 0.88 6.10
N GLU A 174 7.79 0.13 7.22
CA GLU A 174 9.05 -0.27 7.86
C GLU A 174 9.97 -1.05 6.91
N ALA A 175 9.41 -1.97 6.11
CA ALA A 175 10.18 -2.78 5.16
C ALA A 175 10.65 -2.01 3.92
N ILE A 176 10.05 -0.86 3.62
CA ILE A 176 10.45 0.05 2.54
C ILE A 176 11.68 0.87 2.93
N VAL A 177 11.73 1.33 4.19
CA VAL A 177 12.81 2.21 4.70
C VAL A 177 13.90 1.45 5.44
N SER A 178 13.82 0.11 5.51
CA SER A 178 14.85 -0.71 6.16
C SER A 178 15.19 -1.97 5.36
N ALA A 179 16.47 -2.33 5.40
CA ALA A 179 17.01 -3.52 4.72
C ALA A 179 16.70 -4.85 5.46
N ARG A 180 15.73 -4.87 6.38
CA ARG A 180 15.38 -6.08 7.13
C ARG A 180 14.90 -7.21 6.23
#